data_AF-A0A968PMJ4-F1
#
_entry.id   AF-A0A968PMJ4-F1
#
_cell.length_a   1.000
_cell.length_b   1.000
_cell.length_c   1.000
_cell.angle_alpha   90.00
_cell.angle_beta   90.00
_cell.angle_gamma   90.00
#
_symmetry.space_group_name_H-M   'P 1'
#
loop_
_entity.id
_entity.type
_entity.pdbx_description
1 polymer ?
#
loop_
_entity_poly.entity_id
_entity_poly.type
_entity_poly.pdbx_seq_one_letter_code
_entity_poly.pdbx_strand_id
1 'polypeptide(L)'
;MKDTLSVEIAPSLKLDLFSQLENGSLAVGRDDDDDDDDDDDDDDDGRVIIGTRRSDRLRGGDGNDRIIGLSGNDRLSGDDDNDIIRGDNGNDRLFGGDDNDVLVGGAGNDLLVGGDDRDTLIGGRGRDVFVLQSDDDDDDDDGGDVVRDFRNGQDRLRVARRFDFDDLTIFQRGRNTVIRVDDERIATLVGIRANTITSVDLV
;
A
#
# COMPACT_ATOMS: atom_id res chain seq x y z
N MET A 1 32.54 10.20 -17.22
CA MET A 1 32.48 10.58 -15.79
C MET A 1 31.08 11.10 -15.56
N LYS A 2 30.39 10.59 -14.54
CA LYS A 2 29.01 10.98 -14.22
C LYS A 2 29.06 12.27 -13.41
N ASP A 3 28.61 13.38 -13.99
CA ASP A 3 28.34 14.60 -13.23
C ASP A 3 27.10 14.35 -12.38
N THR A 4 27.27 14.37 -11.07
CA THR A 4 26.18 14.32 -10.09
C THR A 4 25.84 15.77 -9.76
N LEU A 5 24.77 16.28 -10.36
CA LEU A 5 24.22 17.59 -10.01
C LEU A 5 23.62 17.48 -8.60
N SER A 6 24.36 17.90 -7.59
CA SER A 6 23.83 18.05 -6.23
C SER A 6 23.17 19.42 -6.15
N VAL A 7 21.86 19.48 -6.34
CA VAL A 7 21.09 20.72 -6.12
C VAL A 7 20.98 20.92 -4.60
N GLU A 8 21.82 21.81 -4.07
CA GLU A 8 21.78 22.22 -2.68
C GLU A 8 20.65 23.25 -2.50
N ILE A 9 19.48 22.78 -2.06
CA ILE A 9 18.33 23.65 -1.81
C ILE A 9 18.62 24.52 -0.58
N ALA A 10 18.50 25.85 -0.74
CA ALA A 10 18.82 26.82 0.29
C ALA A 10 18.02 26.58 1.60
N PRO A 11 18.62 26.79 2.79
CA PRO A 11 17.97 26.57 4.09
C PRO A 11 16.67 27.36 4.29
N SER A 12 16.52 28.50 3.60
CA SER A 12 15.30 29.32 3.64
C SER A 12 14.14 28.73 2.85
N LEU A 13 14.41 27.98 1.76
CA LEU A 13 13.36 27.26 1.01
C LEU A 13 12.89 25.99 1.73
N LYS A 14 13.73 25.40 2.60
CA LYS A 14 13.31 24.29 3.47
C LYS A 14 12.24 24.73 4.46
N LEU A 15 12.23 25.99 4.90
CA LEU A 15 11.35 26.44 5.97
C LEU A 15 9.91 26.67 5.50
N ASP A 16 9.71 27.14 4.28
CA ASP A 16 8.37 27.41 3.73
C ASP A 16 7.62 26.12 3.39
N LEU A 17 8.31 25.10 2.85
CA LEU A 17 7.70 23.81 2.53
C LEU A 17 7.26 23.04 3.79
N PHE A 18 8.03 23.13 4.89
CA PHE A 18 7.63 22.50 6.16
C PHE A 18 6.47 23.20 6.86
N SER A 19 6.26 24.50 6.63
CA SER A 19 5.15 25.25 7.24
C SER A 19 3.79 24.95 6.60
N GLN A 20 3.79 24.62 5.30
CA GLN A 20 2.58 24.26 4.55
C GLN A 20 2.06 22.87 4.98
N LEU A 21 2.96 21.93 5.27
CA LEU A 21 2.65 20.59 5.78
C LEU A 21 2.13 20.57 7.23
N GLU A 22 2.15 21.68 7.96
CA GLU A 22 1.57 21.73 9.32
C GLU A 22 0.07 22.10 9.32
N ASN A 23 -0.45 22.64 8.21
CA ASN A 23 -1.80 23.23 8.15
C ASN A 23 -2.75 22.66 7.08
N GLY A 24 -2.29 21.75 6.21
CA GLY A 24 -3.14 21.05 5.25
C GLY A 24 -2.38 20.01 4.43
N SER A 25 -3.09 18.99 3.94
CA SER A 25 -2.57 18.03 2.95
C SER A 25 -2.32 18.75 1.63
N LEU A 26 -1.18 18.48 1.00
CA LEU A 26 -0.79 19.04 -0.29
C LEU A 26 -1.02 17.99 -1.38
N ALA A 27 -1.98 18.22 -2.25
CA ALA A 27 -2.06 17.54 -3.55
C ALA A 27 -1.24 18.35 -4.56
N VAL A 28 -0.29 17.71 -5.23
CA VAL A 28 0.48 18.26 -6.35
C VAL A 28 -0.02 17.53 -7.60
N GLY A 29 -1.05 18.09 -8.24
CA GLY A 29 -1.38 17.76 -9.63
C GLY A 29 -0.38 18.44 -10.55
N ARG A 30 0.05 17.76 -11.63
CA ARG A 30 0.86 18.41 -12.66
C ARG A 30 -0.05 19.19 -13.59
N ASP A 31 -0.63 20.27 -13.08
CA ASP A 31 -1.31 21.24 -13.93
C ASP A 31 -0.27 22.16 -14.56
N ASP A 32 0.59 21.60 -15.41
CA ASP A 32 1.43 22.37 -16.33
C ASP A 32 0.64 22.60 -17.63
N ASP A 33 -0.08 23.72 -17.62
CA ASP A 33 -0.43 24.57 -18.77
C ASP A 33 -1.51 24.11 -19.78
N ASP A 34 -2.64 24.83 -19.69
CA ASP A 34 -3.33 25.56 -20.76
C ASP A 34 -4.04 24.82 -21.93
N ASP A 35 -5.34 25.08 -21.96
CA ASP A 35 -6.23 25.32 -23.12
C ASP A 35 -6.84 24.13 -23.89
N ASP A 36 -8.16 24.24 -23.99
CA ASP A 36 -9.09 23.76 -25.02
C ASP A 36 -9.82 22.42 -24.78
N ASP A 37 -11.08 22.57 -24.35
CA ASP A 37 -12.29 21.94 -24.92
C ASP A 37 -12.10 20.55 -25.55
N ASP A 38 -12.54 19.49 -24.85
CA ASP A 38 -13.54 18.54 -25.35
C ASP A 38 -13.87 17.51 -24.26
N ASP A 39 -15.16 17.22 -24.09
CA ASP A 39 -15.68 16.09 -23.33
C ASP A 39 -15.07 14.78 -23.88
N ASP A 40 -14.16 14.12 -23.16
CA ASP A 40 -13.90 12.67 -23.20
C ASP A 40 -12.98 12.25 -22.03
N ASP A 41 -13.41 11.19 -21.33
CA ASP A 41 -12.89 10.62 -20.08
C ASP A 41 -11.50 9.94 -20.21
N ASP A 42 -10.33 10.62 -20.19
CA ASP A 42 -9.07 9.85 -20.37
C ASP A 42 -7.73 10.44 -19.86
N ASP A 43 -7.68 11.41 -18.94
CA ASP A 43 -6.38 11.84 -18.35
C ASP A 43 -6.51 12.25 -16.86
N ASP A 44 -6.94 11.36 -15.95
CA ASP A 44 -6.55 11.54 -14.53
C ASP A 44 -5.10 11.07 -14.40
N ASP A 45 -4.17 11.98 -14.73
CA ASP A 45 -2.76 11.74 -14.56
C ASP A 45 -2.45 11.65 -13.06
N GLY A 46 -2.42 10.42 -12.55
CA GLY A 46 -2.33 10.14 -11.12
C GLY A 46 -1.49 11.13 -10.30
N ARG A 47 -2.05 11.56 -9.18
CA ARG A 47 -1.65 12.72 -8.39
C ARG A 47 -0.53 12.36 -7.42
N VAL A 48 0.14 13.39 -6.89
CA VAL A 48 1.02 13.22 -5.72
C VAL A 48 0.38 13.88 -4.52
N ILE A 49 -0.08 13.08 -3.55
CA ILE A 49 -0.76 13.54 -2.34
C ILE A 49 0.17 13.37 -1.15
N ILE A 50 0.48 14.48 -0.46
CA ILE A 50 1.34 14.49 0.72
C ILE A 50 0.53 15.02 1.91
N GLY A 51 0.38 14.18 2.92
CA GLY A 51 -0.24 14.51 4.20
C GLY A 51 0.58 15.47 5.04
N THR A 52 0.21 15.56 6.30
CA THR A 52 0.78 16.43 7.32
C THR A 52 1.55 15.60 8.34
N ARG A 53 2.03 16.22 9.42
CA ARG A 53 2.59 15.48 10.57
C ARG A 53 1.52 15.04 11.59
N ARG A 54 0.25 15.08 11.20
CA ARG A 54 -0.90 14.74 12.04
C ARG A 54 -1.68 13.62 11.35
N SER A 55 -2.63 13.04 12.08
CA SER A 55 -3.54 12.07 11.49
C SER A 55 -4.34 12.67 10.32
N ASP A 56 -4.16 12.09 9.14
CA ASP A 56 -4.80 12.51 7.90
C ASP A 56 -5.81 11.47 7.39
N ARG A 57 -6.69 11.95 6.50
CA ARG A 57 -7.54 11.11 5.65
C ARG A 57 -7.30 11.53 4.21
N LEU A 58 -6.54 10.72 3.48
CA LEU A 58 -6.16 10.98 2.10
C LEU A 58 -6.81 9.96 1.17
N ARG A 59 -7.15 10.40 -0.03
CA ARG A 59 -7.86 9.63 -1.05
C ARG A 59 -7.26 9.99 -2.40
N GLY A 60 -6.86 9.00 -3.18
CA GLY A 60 -6.33 9.14 -4.53
C GLY A 60 -7.43 9.48 -5.52
N GLY A 61 -8.38 8.57 -5.66
CA GLY A 61 -9.46 8.65 -6.64
C GLY A 61 -9.10 7.81 -7.85
N ASP A 62 -9.44 8.30 -9.03
CA ASP A 62 -9.08 7.64 -10.28
C ASP A 62 -7.63 8.00 -10.64
N GLY A 63 -6.94 7.14 -11.40
CA GLY A 63 -5.58 7.34 -11.87
C GLY A 63 -4.48 6.90 -10.91
N ASN A 64 -3.30 6.58 -11.45
CA ASN A 64 -2.16 6.00 -10.69
C ASN A 64 -1.49 6.99 -9.72
N ASP A 65 -2.03 7.11 -8.51
CA ASP A 65 -1.67 8.05 -7.46
C ASP A 65 -0.42 7.67 -6.65
N ARG A 66 0.16 8.69 -6.01
CA ARG A 66 1.25 8.56 -5.04
C ARG A 66 0.90 9.27 -3.75
N ILE A 67 0.56 8.50 -2.72
CA ILE A 67 0.05 9.01 -1.45
C ILE A 67 1.11 8.82 -0.34
N ILE A 68 1.41 9.88 0.41
CA ILE A 68 2.41 9.87 1.50
C ILE A 68 1.79 10.48 2.77
N GLY A 69 1.59 9.68 3.83
CA GLY A 69 1.01 10.11 5.11
C GLY A 69 1.96 10.90 6.03
N LEU A 70 3.28 10.68 5.93
CA LEU A 70 4.34 11.26 6.76
C LEU A 70 4.33 10.83 8.23
N SER A 71 3.58 11.48 9.09
CA SER A 71 3.57 11.14 10.52
C SER A 71 2.18 11.32 11.04
N GLY A 72 1.68 10.40 11.84
CA GLY A 72 0.28 10.49 12.21
C GLY A 72 -0.26 9.15 12.64
N ASN A 73 -1.54 8.95 12.38
CA ASN A 73 -2.16 7.63 12.35
C ASN A 73 -3.17 7.84 11.23
N ASP A 74 -2.74 7.52 10.03
CA ASP A 74 -3.34 8.01 8.82
C ASP A 74 -4.32 6.98 8.26
N ARG A 75 -5.26 7.47 7.47
CA ARG A 75 -6.12 6.63 6.63
C ARG A 75 -5.88 7.05 5.19
N LEU A 76 -5.25 6.19 4.42
CA LEU A 76 -4.84 6.44 3.05
C LEU A 76 -5.55 5.45 2.14
N SER A 77 -6.20 5.93 1.08
CA SER A 77 -6.92 5.14 0.08
C SER A 77 -6.40 5.50 -1.29
N GLY A 78 -6.04 4.50 -2.08
CA GLY A 78 -5.75 4.65 -3.50
C GLY A 78 -7.03 4.87 -4.30
N ASP A 79 -7.93 3.91 -4.16
CA ASP A 79 -9.17 3.72 -4.95
C ASP A 79 -8.90 3.00 -6.27
N ASP A 80 -9.09 3.64 -7.42
CA ASP A 80 -9.06 2.95 -8.71
C ASP A 80 -7.64 3.09 -9.31
N ASP A 81 -7.24 2.19 -10.23
CA ASP A 81 -5.90 2.14 -10.85
C ASP A 81 -4.74 1.79 -9.90
N ASN A 82 -3.51 1.73 -10.44
CA ASN A 82 -2.34 1.20 -9.72
C ASN A 82 -1.63 2.30 -8.90
N ASP A 83 -1.76 2.22 -7.57
CA ASP A 83 -1.28 3.24 -6.67
C ASP A 83 0.00 2.90 -5.90
N ILE A 84 0.64 3.96 -5.39
CA ILE A 84 1.75 3.86 -4.44
C ILE A 84 1.40 4.60 -3.16
N ILE A 85 1.18 3.86 -2.08
CA ILE A 85 0.72 4.39 -0.80
C ILE A 85 1.77 4.15 0.28
N ARG A 86 2.13 5.21 1.02
CA ARG A 86 3.11 5.16 2.12
C ARG A 86 2.60 5.84 3.38
N GLY A 87 2.44 5.09 4.48
CA GLY A 87 2.02 5.61 5.79
C GLY A 87 3.11 6.42 6.49
N ASP A 88 4.35 5.94 6.42
CA ASP A 88 5.50 6.47 7.16
C ASP A 88 5.45 6.23 8.68
N ASN A 89 5.36 7.25 9.54
CA ASN A 89 5.37 7.03 10.99
C ASN A 89 3.95 7.09 11.53
N GLY A 90 3.52 6.11 12.32
CA GLY A 90 2.15 6.09 12.79
C GLY A 90 1.60 4.68 12.82
N ASN A 91 0.43 4.50 13.42
CA ASN A 91 -0.35 3.29 13.19
C ASN A 91 -1.34 3.59 12.09
N ASP A 92 -0.97 3.26 10.87
CA ASP A 92 -1.67 3.70 9.67
C ASP A 92 -2.63 2.63 9.17
N ARG A 93 -3.60 3.07 8.36
CA ARG A 93 -4.53 2.20 7.64
C ARG A 93 -4.44 2.52 6.16
N LEU A 94 -3.89 1.58 5.42
CA LEU A 94 -3.64 1.69 3.99
C LEU A 94 -4.62 0.77 3.26
N PHE A 95 -5.28 1.32 2.25
CA PHE A 95 -6.19 0.65 1.33
C PHE A 95 -5.68 0.96 -0.06
N GLY A 96 -5.32 -0.05 -0.84
CA GLY A 96 -4.98 0.09 -2.25
C GLY A 96 -6.25 0.44 -3.02
N GLY A 97 -7.02 -0.58 -3.37
CA GLY A 97 -8.35 -0.43 -3.91
C GLY A 97 -8.58 -1.46 -5.00
N ASP A 98 -8.80 -1.02 -6.22
CA ASP A 98 -8.86 -1.87 -7.40
C ASP A 98 -7.45 -1.88 -8.06
N ASP A 99 -7.17 -2.81 -8.97
CA ASP A 99 -5.87 -2.92 -9.66
C ASP A 99 -4.65 -3.20 -8.73
N ASN A 100 -3.43 -3.15 -9.28
CA ASN A 100 -2.23 -3.64 -8.60
C ASN A 100 -1.49 -2.55 -7.82
N ASP A 101 -1.63 -2.53 -6.50
CA ASP A 101 -1.05 -1.48 -5.66
C ASP A 101 0.28 -1.83 -5.00
N VAL A 102 0.96 -0.78 -4.53
CA VAL A 102 2.13 -0.88 -3.65
C VAL A 102 1.89 -0.14 -2.34
N LEU A 103 1.70 -0.90 -1.26
CA LEU A 103 1.47 -0.36 0.08
C LEU A 103 2.70 -0.53 0.98
N VAL A 104 3.12 0.58 1.60
CA VAL A 104 4.24 0.62 2.56
C VAL A 104 3.78 1.26 3.87
N GLY A 105 3.57 0.44 4.91
CA GLY A 105 3.14 0.91 6.24
C GLY A 105 4.15 1.88 6.84
N GLY A 106 5.35 1.38 7.16
CA GLY A 106 6.46 2.20 7.61
C GLY A 106 6.87 1.88 9.03
N ALA A 107 6.57 2.74 9.99
CA ALA A 107 6.91 2.55 11.39
C ALA A 107 5.69 2.77 12.28
N GLY A 108 5.25 1.69 12.93
CA GLY A 108 4.12 1.62 13.84
C GLY A 108 3.37 0.33 13.58
N ASN A 109 2.15 0.18 14.11
CA ASN A 109 1.37 -1.04 13.90
C ASN A 109 0.35 -0.78 12.81
N ASP A 110 0.70 -1.17 11.59
CA ASP A 110 -0.06 -0.77 10.41
C ASP A 110 -1.09 -1.83 10.03
N LEU A 111 -2.19 -1.40 9.40
CA LEU A 111 -3.17 -2.26 8.75
C LEU A 111 -3.08 -2.02 7.25
N LEU A 112 -2.71 -3.07 6.51
CA LEU A 112 -2.61 -3.03 5.05
C LEU A 112 -3.71 -3.92 4.48
N VAL A 113 -4.54 -3.33 3.63
CA VAL A 113 -5.50 -4.01 2.76
C VAL A 113 -5.05 -3.65 1.36
N GLY A 114 -4.64 -4.63 0.57
CA GLY A 114 -4.26 -4.40 -0.82
C GLY A 114 -5.48 -3.97 -1.59
N GLY A 115 -6.23 -4.93 -2.08
CA GLY A 115 -7.35 -4.60 -2.92
C GLY A 115 -7.87 -5.81 -3.62
N ASP A 116 -8.60 -5.55 -4.69
CA ASP A 116 -8.69 -6.52 -5.77
C ASP A 116 -7.31 -6.63 -6.46
N ASP A 117 -7.10 -7.64 -7.30
CA ASP A 117 -5.85 -7.89 -8.02
C ASP A 117 -4.58 -8.11 -7.15
N ARG A 118 -3.39 -8.01 -7.77
CA ARG A 118 -2.12 -8.45 -7.20
C ARG A 118 -1.35 -7.31 -6.54
N ASP A 119 -1.54 -7.16 -5.24
CA ASP A 119 -0.82 -6.13 -4.49
C ASP A 119 0.59 -6.51 -4.03
N THR A 120 1.39 -5.48 -3.76
CA THR A 120 2.64 -5.58 -3.02
C THR A 120 2.53 -4.91 -1.67
N LEU A 121 2.58 -5.70 -0.60
CA LEU A 121 2.43 -5.22 0.78
C LEU A 121 3.75 -5.28 1.56
N ILE A 122 4.10 -4.16 2.21
CA ILE A 122 5.31 -4.00 3.03
C ILE A 122 4.91 -3.35 4.35
N GLY A 123 4.97 -4.09 5.46
CA GLY A 123 4.55 -3.59 6.78
C GLY A 123 5.56 -2.61 7.37
N GLY A 124 6.86 -2.93 7.27
CA GLY A 124 7.91 -2.13 7.87
C GLY A 124 8.18 -2.51 9.32
N ARG A 125 8.25 -1.54 10.24
CA ARG A 125 8.57 -1.74 11.66
C ARG A 125 7.31 -1.69 12.50
N GLY A 126 7.02 -2.74 13.24
CA GLY A 126 6.00 -2.74 14.29
C GLY A 126 5.24 -4.05 14.26
N ARG A 127 3.98 -4.09 14.66
CA ARG A 127 3.17 -5.31 14.55
C ARG A 127 2.10 -5.06 13.52
N ASP A 128 2.38 -5.51 12.32
CA ASP A 128 1.58 -5.14 11.16
C ASP A 128 0.51 -6.22 10.91
N VAL A 129 -0.62 -5.81 10.35
CA VAL A 129 -1.71 -6.70 9.96
C VAL A 129 -1.90 -6.59 8.46
N PHE A 130 -1.64 -7.68 7.76
CA PHE A 130 -1.92 -7.83 6.33
C PHE A 130 -3.27 -8.52 6.19
N VAL A 131 -4.21 -7.88 5.51
CA VAL A 131 -5.54 -8.42 5.26
C VAL A 131 -5.49 -9.13 3.91
N LEU A 132 -5.65 -10.44 3.94
CA LEU A 132 -5.66 -11.27 2.76
C LEU A 132 -7.12 -11.47 2.34
N GLN A 133 -7.42 -11.09 1.11
CA GLN A 133 -8.71 -11.34 0.47
C GLN A 133 -8.53 -12.25 -0.74
N SER A 134 -9.64 -12.85 -1.18
CA SER A 134 -9.71 -13.39 -2.53
C SER A 134 -10.19 -12.28 -3.41
N ASP A 135 -9.74 -12.33 -4.65
CA ASP A 135 -10.12 -11.37 -5.67
C ASP A 135 -11.55 -11.77 -6.09
N ASP A 136 -12.52 -10.85 -6.01
CA ASP A 136 -13.92 -11.16 -6.36
C ASP A 136 -14.11 -11.23 -7.91
N ASP A 137 -13.06 -10.96 -8.68
CA ASP A 137 -13.05 -10.95 -10.15
C ASP A 137 -12.56 -12.28 -10.75
N ASP A 138 -13.48 -12.94 -11.46
CA ASP A 138 -13.36 -14.27 -12.10
C ASP A 138 -12.35 -14.32 -13.29
N ASP A 139 -11.50 -13.31 -13.47
CA ASP A 139 -10.73 -13.06 -14.70
C ASP A 139 -9.28 -13.54 -14.65
N ASP A 140 -9.04 -14.86 -14.49
CA ASP A 140 -7.79 -15.58 -14.82
C ASP A 140 -6.43 -15.03 -14.29
N ASP A 141 -6.38 -13.88 -13.61
CA ASP A 141 -5.17 -13.28 -13.10
C ASP A 141 -4.90 -13.87 -11.72
N ASP A 142 -3.67 -14.33 -11.56
CA ASP A 142 -3.26 -15.14 -10.45
C ASP A 142 -2.99 -14.30 -9.20
N GLY A 143 -3.88 -13.36 -8.88
CA GLY A 143 -3.70 -12.17 -8.06
C GLY A 143 -2.99 -12.42 -6.75
N GLY A 144 -3.69 -12.62 -5.65
CA GLY A 144 -3.13 -13.00 -4.34
C GLY A 144 -1.83 -12.29 -3.94
N ASP A 145 -1.99 -11.28 -3.08
CA ASP A 145 -0.99 -10.38 -2.51
C ASP A 145 0.42 -10.93 -2.33
N VAL A 146 1.41 -10.06 -2.53
CA VAL A 146 2.81 -10.32 -2.21
C VAL A 146 3.21 -9.56 -0.96
N VAL A 147 3.31 -10.27 0.16
CA VAL A 147 3.87 -9.72 1.40
C VAL A 147 5.39 -9.88 1.42
N ARG A 148 6.14 -8.77 1.43
CA ARG A 148 7.60 -8.81 1.21
C ARG A 148 8.44 -8.94 2.48
N ASP A 149 7.93 -8.51 3.64
CA ASP A 149 8.73 -8.37 4.87
C ASP A 149 8.07 -8.94 6.13
N PHE A 150 7.11 -9.86 5.96
CA PHE A 150 6.41 -10.52 7.06
C PHE A 150 7.36 -11.08 8.13
N ARG A 151 7.10 -10.78 9.41
CA ARG A 151 7.85 -11.31 10.55
C ARG A 151 6.98 -12.22 11.41
N ASN A 152 7.29 -13.51 11.35
CA ASN A 152 6.65 -14.53 12.18
C ASN A 152 6.67 -14.17 13.68
N GLY A 153 5.54 -14.35 14.34
CA GLY A 153 5.30 -14.07 15.76
C GLY A 153 5.20 -12.59 16.12
N GLN A 154 5.34 -11.69 15.13
CA GLN A 154 5.25 -10.24 15.31
C GLN A 154 4.10 -9.66 14.50
N ASP A 155 4.09 -9.92 13.20
CA ASP A 155 3.05 -9.48 12.28
C ASP A 155 1.93 -10.52 12.20
N ARG A 156 0.80 -10.16 11.59
CA ARG A 156 -0.40 -11.00 11.50
C ARG A 156 -0.99 -10.98 10.10
N LEU A 157 -1.53 -12.12 9.69
CA LEU A 157 -2.28 -12.33 8.48
C LEU A 157 -3.74 -12.51 8.87
N ARG A 158 -4.59 -11.60 8.41
CA ARG A 158 -6.02 -11.67 8.64
C ARG A 158 -6.69 -12.15 7.36
N VAL A 159 -7.32 -13.31 7.40
CA VAL A 159 -8.08 -13.83 6.25
C VAL A 159 -9.47 -13.18 6.28
N ALA A 160 -9.92 -12.60 5.16
CA ALA A 160 -11.22 -11.97 5.07
C ALA A 160 -12.36 -12.97 5.34
N ARG A 161 -13.47 -12.48 5.94
CA ARG A 161 -14.49 -13.29 6.64
C ARG A 161 -15.31 -14.25 5.78
N ARG A 162 -15.09 -14.33 4.47
CA ARG A 162 -15.84 -15.23 3.59
C ARG A 162 -15.33 -16.69 3.65
N PHE A 163 -14.21 -16.94 4.31
CA PHE A 163 -13.55 -18.25 4.29
C PHE A 163 -13.65 -19.00 5.62
N ASP A 164 -13.92 -20.31 5.54
CA ASP A 164 -13.71 -21.21 6.67
C ASP A 164 -12.21 -21.54 6.75
N PHE A 165 -11.68 -21.64 7.97
CA PHE A 165 -10.26 -21.99 8.15
C PHE A 165 -9.94 -23.42 7.66
N ASP A 166 -10.97 -24.25 7.51
CA ASP A 166 -10.85 -25.61 6.98
C ASP A 166 -10.40 -25.64 5.51
N ASP A 167 -10.63 -24.56 4.76
CA ASP A 167 -10.27 -24.44 3.34
C ASP A 167 -8.89 -23.77 3.14
N LEU A 168 -8.26 -23.31 4.24
CA LEU A 168 -6.97 -22.61 4.21
C LEU A 168 -5.82 -23.60 4.00
N THR A 169 -5.14 -23.50 2.86
CA THR A 169 -3.95 -24.30 2.55
C THR A 169 -2.69 -23.44 2.54
N ILE A 170 -1.72 -23.77 3.39
CA ILE A 170 -0.41 -23.09 3.47
C ILE A 170 0.70 -24.06 3.05
N PHE A 171 1.47 -23.71 2.02
CA PHE A 171 2.53 -24.57 1.52
C PHE A 171 3.77 -23.80 1.02
N GLN A 172 4.87 -24.52 0.87
CA GLN A 172 6.13 -23.95 0.40
C GLN A 172 6.23 -24.00 -1.12
N ARG A 173 6.58 -22.87 -1.75
CA ARG A 173 6.99 -22.80 -3.16
C ARG A 173 8.38 -22.15 -3.26
N GLY A 174 9.39 -22.97 -3.51
CA GLY A 174 10.79 -22.50 -3.52
C GLY A 174 11.19 -21.93 -2.15
N ARG A 175 11.49 -20.62 -2.11
CA ARG A 175 11.84 -19.90 -0.87
C ARG A 175 10.66 -19.16 -0.22
N ASN A 176 9.48 -19.20 -0.84
CA ASN A 176 8.32 -18.43 -0.44
C ASN A 176 7.22 -19.35 0.11
N THR A 177 6.39 -18.82 0.98
CA THR A 177 5.16 -19.47 1.43
C THR A 177 4.02 -18.99 0.54
N VAL A 178 3.17 -19.91 0.11
CA VAL A 178 1.94 -19.60 -0.63
C VAL A 178 0.77 -19.98 0.27
N ILE A 179 -0.19 -19.08 0.37
CA ILE A 179 -1.42 -19.25 1.12
C ILE A 179 -2.56 -19.29 0.10
N ARG A 180 -3.43 -20.26 0.27
CA ARG A 180 -4.61 -20.47 -0.54
C ARG A 180 -5.83 -20.63 0.31
N VAL A 181 -6.97 -20.25 -0.25
CA VAL A 181 -8.26 -20.76 0.18
C VAL A 181 -8.83 -21.56 -0.97
N ASP A 182 -9.24 -22.80 -0.69
CA ASP A 182 -9.55 -23.78 -1.74
C ASP A 182 -8.40 -23.90 -2.76
N ASP A 183 -8.70 -23.67 -4.04
CA ASP A 183 -7.74 -23.72 -5.14
C ASP A 183 -7.14 -22.35 -5.48
N GLU A 184 -7.66 -21.28 -4.88
CA GLU A 184 -7.29 -19.89 -5.16
C GLU A 184 -6.12 -19.44 -4.29
N ARG A 185 -5.17 -18.70 -4.87
CA ARG A 185 -4.07 -18.11 -4.12
C ARG A 185 -4.48 -16.73 -3.64
N ILE A 186 -4.50 -16.56 -2.33
CA ILE A 186 -4.77 -15.26 -1.69
C ILE A 186 -3.50 -14.53 -1.25
N ALA A 187 -2.37 -15.24 -1.10
CA ALA A 187 -1.11 -14.56 -0.74
C ALA A 187 0.16 -15.37 -1.05
N THR A 188 1.25 -14.64 -1.24
CA THR A 188 2.63 -15.12 -1.25
C THR A 188 3.48 -14.35 -0.24
N LEU A 189 4.01 -15.06 0.76
CA LEU A 189 4.98 -14.50 1.71
C LEU A 189 6.40 -14.73 1.21
N VAL A 190 7.10 -13.66 0.88
CA VAL A 190 8.43 -13.73 0.27
C VAL A 190 9.49 -14.12 1.30
N GLY A 191 10.28 -15.15 0.99
CA GLY A 191 11.39 -15.58 1.84
C GLY A 191 10.99 -16.26 3.15
N ILE A 192 9.69 -16.48 3.38
CA ILE A 192 9.17 -17.14 4.58
C ILE A 192 9.02 -18.64 4.34
N ARG A 193 9.37 -19.43 5.36
CA ARG A 193 9.17 -20.88 5.33
C ARG A 193 7.78 -21.25 5.82
N ALA A 194 7.08 -22.10 5.09
CA ALA A 194 5.68 -22.41 5.40
C ALA A 194 5.53 -23.03 6.81
N ASN A 195 6.48 -23.89 7.22
CA ASN A 195 6.48 -24.52 8.54
C ASN A 195 6.81 -23.58 9.71
N THR A 196 7.05 -22.29 9.43
CA THR A 196 7.26 -21.27 10.46
C THR A 196 6.04 -20.40 10.70
N ILE A 197 4.98 -20.55 9.89
CA ILE A 197 3.68 -19.93 10.12
C ILE A 197 2.92 -20.76 11.15
N THR A 198 2.37 -20.08 12.16
CA THR A 198 1.68 -20.69 13.29
C THR A 198 0.33 -20.02 13.54
N SER A 199 -0.46 -20.56 14.47
CA SER A 199 -1.72 -19.95 14.89
C SER A 199 -1.58 -18.57 15.56
N VAL A 200 -0.37 -18.14 15.92
CA VAL A 200 -0.12 -16.78 16.43
C VAL A 200 -0.11 -15.74 15.30
N ASP A 201 0.23 -16.19 14.09
CA ASP A 201 0.36 -15.38 12.89
C ASP A 201 -0.98 -15.21 12.15
N LEU A 202 -1.94 -16.11 12.36
CA LEU A 202 -3.24 -16.11 11.70
C LEU A 202 -4.32 -15.58 12.64
N VAL A 203 -5.13 -14.62 12.19
CA VAL A 203 -6.19 -13.96 13.00
C VAL A 203 -7.50 -13.77 12.27
#